data_AF-A0A4R4KA13-F1
#
_entry.id   AF-A0A4R4KA13-F1
#
_cell.length_a   1.000
_cell.length_b   1.000
_cell.length_c   1.000
_cell.angle_alpha   90.00
_cell.angle_beta   90.00
_cell.angle_gamma   90.00
#
_symmetry.space_group_name_H-M   'P 1'
#
loop_
_entity.id
_entity.type
_entity.pdbx_description
1 polymer ?
#
loop_
_entity_poly.entity_id
_entity_poly.type
_entity_poly.pdbx_seq_one_letter_code
_entity_poly.pdbx_strand_id
1 'polypeptide(L)'
;MKTPFLTPSLMRQLPLAVISGLVIAASGFFSTSVHIPFLINILCSAGLGWLQPQKGWLLALVQLGAIIGGYFLIHAGELLPTDQPDVARFAMYLAAIPTFAGSFMGGFLKRAFLKEK
;
A
#
# COMPACT_ATOMS: atom_id res chain seq x y z
N MET A 1 -12.77 16.93 -23.74
CA MET A 1 -12.02 17.56 -22.64
C MET A 1 -11.02 16.55 -22.09
N LYS A 2 -9.71 16.83 -22.14
CA LYS A 2 -8.71 16.01 -21.43
C LYS A 2 -8.92 16.23 -19.94
N THR A 3 -9.39 15.21 -19.22
CA THR A 3 -9.41 15.27 -17.76
C THR A 3 -7.95 15.37 -17.27
N PRO A 4 -7.64 16.30 -16.35
CA PRO A 4 -6.28 16.43 -15.85
C PRO A 4 -5.80 15.12 -15.23
N PHE A 5 -4.54 14.77 -15.48
CA PHE A 5 -3.95 13.52 -14.99
C PHE A 5 -3.98 13.46 -13.45
N LEU A 6 -3.71 14.60 -12.79
CA LEU A 6 -3.85 14.81 -11.35
C LEU A 6 -5.21 15.46 -11.05
N THR A 7 -6.13 14.68 -10.47
CA THR A 7 -7.38 15.21 -9.94
C THR A 7 -7.21 15.62 -8.47
N PRO A 8 -7.94 16.65 -7.99
CA PRO A 8 -7.86 17.05 -6.58
C PRO A 8 -8.25 15.93 -5.62
N SER A 9 -9.13 15.02 -6.05
CA SER A 9 -9.46 13.80 -5.30
C SER A 9 -8.26 12.87 -5.10
N LEU A 10 -7.38 12.77 -6.09
CA LEU A 10 -6.17 11.94 -6.04
C LEU A 10 -5.12 12.58 -5.11
N MET A 11 -4.94 13.91 -5.21
CA MET A 11 -4.03 14.64 -4.32
C MET A 11 -4.40 14.49 -2.84
N ARG A 12 -5.70 14.54 -2.52
CA ARG A 12 -6.18 14.37 -1.13
C ARG A 12 -5.90 12.97 -0.55
N GLN A 13 -5.70 11.97 -1.40
CA GLN A 13 -5.48 10.58 -0.99
C GLN A 13 -4.01 10.15 -1.04
N LEU A 14 -3.11 10.99 -1.57
CA LEU A 14 -1.67 10.75 -1.51
C LEU A 14 -1.16 10.57 -0.07
N PRO A 15 -1.56 11.39 0.93
CA PRO A 15 -1.14 11.18 2.31
C PRO A 15 -1.58 9.83 2.85
N LEU A 16 -2.78 9.35 2.48
CA LEU A 16 -3.26 8.03 2.89
C LEU A 16 -2.41 6.90 2.30
N ALA A 17 -1.99 7.03 1.04
CA ALA A 17 -1.08 6.07 0.41
C ALA A 17 0.28 6.02 1.11
N VAL A 18 0.84 7.19 1.47
CA VAL A 18 2.11 7.27 2.21
C VAL A 18 1.97 6.68 3.61
N ILE A 19 0.98 7.12 4.39
CA ILE A 19 0.77 6.66 5.77
C ILE A 19 0.53 5.14 5.79
N SER A 20 -0.34 4.63 4.91
CA SER A 20 -0.58 3.18 4.84
C SER A 20 0.66 2.40 4.42
N GLY A 21 1.48 2.93 3.51
CA GLY A 21 2.77 2.33 3.15
C GLY A 21 3.75 2.25 4.32
N LEU A 22 3.84 3.31 5.13
CA LEU A 22 4.68 3.32 6.34
C LEU A 22 4.18 2.34 7.41
N VAL A 23 2.86 2.22 7.58
CA VAL A 23 2.25 1.24 8.49
C VAL A 23 2.58 -0.18 8.04
N ILE A 24 2.49 -0.46 6.73
CA ILE A 24 2.87 -1.77 6.18
C ILE A 24 4.36 -2.04 6.42
N ALA A 25 5.24 -1.08 6.16
CA ALA A 25 6.67 -1.22 6.44
C ALA A 25 6.92 -1.55 7.91
N ALA A 26 6.35 -0.77 8.84
CA ALA A 26 6.48 -1.00 10.28
C ALA A 26 5.94 -2.37 10.71
N SER A 27 4.83 -2.83 10.12
CA SER A 27 4.25 -4.14 10.43
C SER A 27 5.19 -5.32 10.13
N GLY A 28 6.12 -5.15 9.17
CA GLY A 28 7.15 -6.15 8.88
C GLY A 28 8.20 -6.30 9.98
N PHE A 29 8.45 -5.25 10.78
CA PHE A 29 9.43 -5.28 11.87
C PHE A 29 8.86 -5.90 13.16
N PHE A 30 7.55 -5.74 13.40
CA PHE A 30 6.87 -6.29 14.57
C PHE A 30 6.34 -7.72 14.37
N SER A 31 6.34 -8.25 13.14
CA SER A 31 5.71 -9.53 12.88
C SER A 31 6.69 -10.69 12.93
N THR A 32 6.27 -11.76 13.62
CA THR A 32 6.97 -13.05 13.66
C THR A 32 6.72 -13.89 12.41
N SER A 33 5.85 -13.45 11.49
CA SER A 33 5.48 -14.19 10.28
C SER A 33 5.16 -13.24 9.12
N VAL A 34 5.46 -13.67 7.90
CA VAL A 34 5.19 -12.90 6.67
C VAL A 34 3.71 -12.65 6.38
N HIS A 35 2.79 -13.43 6.98
CA HIS A 35 1.37 -13.34 6.67
C HIS A 35 0.70 -12.04 7.15
N ILE A 36 1.09 -11.53 8.31
CA ILE A 36 0.50 -10.31 8.89
C ILE A 36 0.81 -9.07 8.03
N PRO A 37 2.07 -8.76 7.66
CA PRO A 37 2.34 -7.59 6.82
C PRO A 37 1.68 -7.71 5.45
N PHE A 38 1.56 -8.92 4.88
CA PHE A 38 0.84 -9.11 3.63
C PHE A 38 -0.66 -8.90 3.74
N LEU A 39 -1.29 -9.37 4.82
CA LEU A 39 -2.71 -9.13 5.05
C LEU A 39 -2.99 -7.63 5.18
N ILE A 40 -2.19 -6.92 5.98
CA ILE A 40 -2.29 -5.45 6.13
C ILE A 40 -2.09 -4.77 4.77
N ASN A 41 -1.10 -5.21 4.00
CA ASN A 41 -0.82 -4.66 2.68
C ASN A 41 -2.02 -4.80 1.73
N ILE A 42 -2.59 -6.00 1.60
CA ILE A 42 -3.76 -6.25 0.74
C ILE A 42 -4.95 -5.41 1.19
N LEU A 43 -5.24 -5.34 2.49
CA LEU A 43 -6.38 -4.58 3.01
C LEU A 43 -6.22 -3.06 2.77
N CYS A 44 -5.06 -2.50 3.08
CA CYS A 44 -4.78 -1.08 2.86
C CYS A 44 -4.81 -0.73 1.38
N SER A 45 -4.15 -1.51 0.54
CA SER A 45 -4.11 -1.26 -0.90
C SER A 45 -5.48 -1.44 -1.55
N ALA A 46 -6.28 -2.42 -1.13
CA ALA A 46 -7.67 -2.56 -1.55
C ALA A 46 -8.52 -1.36 -1.15
N GLY A 47 -8.33 -0.81 0.05
CA GLY A 47 -8.96 0.44 0.46
C GLY A 47 -8.62 1.61 -0.48
N LEU A 48 -7.36 1.78 -0.85
CA LEU A 48 -6.92 2.82 -1.79
C LEU A 48 -7.50 2.62 -3.20
N GLY A 49 -7.52 1.37 -3.68
CA GLY A 49 -8.14 0.98 -4.94
C GLY A 49 -9.63 1.29 -4.97
N TRP A 50 -10.33 0.98 -3.88
CA TRP A 50 -11.74 1.32 -3.71
C TRP A 50 -11.95 2.83 -3.71
N LEU A 51 -11.10 3.60 -3.03
CA LEU A 51 -11.19 5.07 -3.02
C LEU A 51 -10.99 5.67 -4.42
N GLN A 52 -10.08 5.10 -5.24
CA GLN A 52 -9.81 5.52 -6.63
C GLN A 52 -9.97 4.37 -7.62
N PRO A 53 -11.20 4.04 -8.03
CA PRO A 53 -11.43 2.87 -8.87
C PRO A 53 -10.79 2.94 -10.27
N GLN A 54 -10.49 4.14 -10.81
CA GLN A 54 -9.86 4.25 -12.14
C GLN A 54 -8.35 4.53 -12.09
N LYS A 55 -7.86 5.18 -11.03
CA LYS A 55 -6.45 5.62 -10.90
C LYS A 55 -5.76 5.05 -9.66
N GLY A 56 -6.31 4.01 -9.04
CA GLY A 56 -5.78 3.37 -7.82
C GLY A 56 -4.37 2.82 -7.98
N TRP A 57 -3.95 2.50 -9.21
CA TRP A 57 -2.57 2.08 -9.52
C TRP A 57 -1.54 3.18 -9.20
N LEU A 58 -1.89 4.46 -9.33
CA LEU A 58 -1.00 5.56 -8.98
C LEU A 58 -0.83 5.68 -7.47
N LEU A 59 -1.92 5.47 -6.71
CA LEU A 59 -1.84 5.39 -5.25
C LEU A 59 -1.06 4.16 -4.79
N ALA A 60 -1.18 3.03 -5.50
CA ALA A 60 -0.40 1.82 -5.25
C ALA A 60 1.10 2.04 -5.48
N LEU A 61 1.49 2.79 -6.51
CA LEU A 61 2.90 3.18 -6.72
C LEU A 61 3.45 4.02 -5.58
N VAL A 62 2.68 5.01 -5.12
CA VAL A 62 3.07 5.86 -3.99
C VAL A 62 3.16 5.04 -2.71
N GLN A 63 2.21 4.14 -2.48
CA GLN A 63 2.21 3.23 -1.35
C GLN A 63 3.42 2.30 -1.38
N LEU A 64 3.76 1.72 -2.53
CA LEU A 64 4.94 0.88 -2.71
C LEU A 64 6.23 1.65 -2.45
N GLY A 65 6.34 2.88 -2.97
CA GLY A 65 7.47 3.77 -2.69
C GLY A 65 7.59 4.08 -1.20
N ALA A 66 6.48 4.31 -0.52
CA ALA A 66 6.45 4.52 0.93
C ALA A 66 6.80 3.26 1.74
N ILE A 67 6.43 2.06 1.27
CA ILE A 67 6.85 0.79 1.90
C ILE A 67 8.36 0.63 1.82
N ILE A 68 8.92 0.81 0.62
CA ILE A 68 10.36 0.70 0.37
C ILE A 68 11.14 1.75 1.16
N GLY A 69 10.73 3.02 1.05
CA GLY A 69 11.35 4.13 1.77
C GLY A 69 11.21 3.98 3.28
N GLY A 70 10.04 3.55 3.77
CA GLY A 70 9.78 3.27 5.17
C GLY A 70 10.67 2.16 5.72
N TYR A 71 10.83 1.07 4.96
CA TYR A 71 11.74 -0.02 5.34
C TYR A 71 13.17 0.49 5.50
N PHE A 72 13.72 1.20 4.51
CA PHE A 72 15.08 1.72 4.60
C PHE A 72 15.25 2.76 5.71
N LEU A 73 14.25 3.63 5.93
CA LEU A 73 14.27 4.60 7.00
C LEU A 73 14.31 3.93 8.38
N ILE A 74 13.46 2.92 8.60
CA ILE A 74 13.42 2.16 9.85
C ILE A 74 14.72 1.37 10.04
N HIS A 75 15.20 0.70 8.99
CA HIS A 75 16.38 -0.14 9.05
C HIS A 75 17.67 0.66 9.26
N ALA A 76 17.86 1.76 8.51
CA ALA A 76 19.07 2.59 8.61
C ALA A 76 19.09 3.47 9.86
N GLY A 77 17.92 3.88 10.35
CA GLY A 77 17.81 4.69 11.56
C GLY A 77 17.69 3.88 12.85
N GLU A 78 17.74 2.54 12.76
CA GLU A 78 17.51 1.61 13.89
C GLU A 78 16.25 1.97 14.71
N LEU A 79 15.21 2.46 14.02
CA LEU A 79 14.05 3.09 14.66
C LEU A 79 13.14 2.09 15.37
N LEU A 80 13.16 0.82 14.94
CA LEU A 80 12.35 -0.24 15.50
C LEU A 80 13.20 -1.49 15.72
N PRO A 81 13.03 -2.19 16.87
CA PRO A 81 13.61 -3.51 17.05
C PRO A 81 13.01 -4.48 16.02
N THR A 82 13.82 -5.41 15.53
CA THR A 82 13.36 -6.46 14.62
C THR A 82 13.54 -7.82 15.29
N ASP A 83 12.43 -8.51 15.52
CA ASP A 83 12.48 -9.87 16.07
C ASP A 83 12.99 -10.87 15.01
N GLN A 84 12.70 -10.61 13.73
CA GLN A 84 13.11 -11.43 12.59
C GLN A 84 13.44 -10.56 11.37
N PRO A 85 14.72 -10.21 11.14
CA PRO A 85 15.11 -9.29 10.05
C PRO A 85 14.79 -9.83 8.65
N ASP A 86 14.75 -11.16 8.51
CA ASP A 86 14.42 -11.83 7.25
C ASP A 86 12.95 -11.66 6.86
N VAL A 87 12.03 -11.61 7.85
CA VAL A 87 10.60 -11.38 7.62
C VAL A 87 10.37 -9.96 7.10
N ALA A 88 11.00 -8.96 7.71
CA ALA A 88 10.90 -7.57 7.29
C ALA A 88 11.43 -7.38 5.86
N ARG A 89 12.58 -7.98 5.53
CA ARG A 89 13.15 -7.97 4.16
C ARG A 89 12.22 -8.66 3.17
N PHE A 90 11.77 -9.86 3.48
CA PHE A 90 10.91 -10.63 2.58
C PHE A 90 9.60 -9.90 2.30
N ALA A 91 8.96 -9.36 3.34
CA ALA A 91 7.74 -8.57 3.21
C ALA A 91 7.94 -7.34 2.32
N MET A 92 9.08 -6.66 2.43
CA MET A 92 9.42 -5.50 1.59
C MET A 92 9.66 -5.90 0.13
N TYR A 93 10.49 -6.92 -0.13
CA TYR A 93 10.81 -7.35 -1.50
C TYR A 93 9.59 -7.83 -2.28
N LEU A 94 8.68 -8.55 -1.60
CA LEU A 94 7.45 -9.03 -2.22
C LEU A 94 6.29 -8.05 -2.11
N ALA A 95 6.44 -6.88 -1.47
CA ALA A 95 5.35 -5.94 -1.20
C ALA A 95 4.60 -5.48 -2.45
N ALA A 96 5.28 -5.40 -3.59
CA ALA A 96 4.70 -4.91 -4.84
C ALA A 96 3.46 -5.73 -5.27
N ILE A 97 3.53 -7.06 -5.19
CA ILE A 97 2.45 -7.95 -5.65
C ILE A 97 1.14 -7.69 -4.89
N PRO A 98 1.08 -7.81 -3.54
CA PRO A 98 -0.13 -7.54 -2.78
C PRO A 98 -0.58 -6.08 -2.86
N THR A 99 0.34 -5.12 -2.98
CA THR A 99 -0.02 -3.70 -3.13
C THR A 99 -0.78 -3.44 -4.44
N PHE A 100 -0.29 -3.97 -5.56
CA PHE A 100 -0.99 -3.84 -6.83
C PHE A 100 -2.25 -4.70 -6.89
N ALA A 101 -2.16 -5.96 -6.47
CA ALA A 101 -3.30 -6.88 -6.47
C ALA A 101 -4.46 -6.33 -5.63
N GLY A 102 -4.18 -5.87 -4.41
CA GLY A 102 -5.19 -5.26 -3.54
C GLY A 102 -5.78 -4.01 -4.16
N SER A 103 -4.96 -3.08 -4.66
CA SER A 103 -5.47 -1.85 -5.31
C SER A 103 -6.34 -2.14 -6.54
N PHE A 104 -5.93 -3.06 -7.41
CA PHE A 104 -6.75 -3.45 -8.56
C PHE A 104 -8.04 -4.15 -8.13
N MET A 105 -7.98 -5.02 -7.14
CA MET A 105 -9.15 -5.69 -6.57
C MET A 105 -10.14 -4.68 -5.98
N GLY A 106 -9.69 -3.77 -5.12
CA GLY A 106 -10.55 -2.75 -4.52
C GLY A 106 -11.21 -1.84 -5.56
N GLY A 107 -10.45 -1.45 -6.59
CA GLY A 107 -10.99 -0.67 -7.70
C GLY A 107 -12.00 -1.46 -8.52
N PHE A 108 -11.73 -2.75 -8.79
CA PHE A 108 -12.67 -3.65 -9.46
C PHE A 108 -13.97 -3.79 -8.68
N LEU A 109 -13.88 -4.11 -7.38
CA LEU A 109 -15.05 -4.29 -6.54
C LEU A 109 -15.93 -3.04 -6.54
N LYS A 110 -15.36 -1.84 -6.33
CA LYS A 110 -16.16 -0.60 -6.39
C LYS A 110 -16.85 -0.41 -7.73
N ARG A 111 -16.18 -0.70 -8.85
CA ARG A 111 -16.81 -0.60 -10.18
C ARG A 111 -17.92 -1.64 -10.37
N ALA A 112 -17.78 -2.83 -9.80
CA ALA A 112 -18.80 -3.87 -9.84
C ALA A 112 -20.03 -3.46 -9.01
N PHE A 113 -19.83 -3.04 -7.76
CA PHE A 113 -20.90 -2.59 -6.87
C PHE A 113 -21.64 -1.34 -7.37
N LEU A 114 -20.94 -0.41 -8.04
CA LEU A 114 -21.55 0.80 -8.57
C LEU A 114 -22.17 0.62 -9.96
N LYS A 115 -21.91 -0.49 -10.66
CA LYS A 115 -22.56 -0.82 -11.94
C LYS A 115 -23.94 -1.45 -11.77
N GLU A 116 -24.32 -1.87 -10.57
CA GLU A 116 -25.66 -2.42 -10.26
C GLU A 116 -26.71 -1.33 -9.95
N LYS A 117 -26.49 -0.07 -10.35
CA LYS A 117 -27.50 0.99 -10.33
C LYS A 117 -27.64 1.61 -11.71
#